data_AF-A0A2W5DKC3-F1
#
_entry.id   AF-A0A2W5DKC3-F1
#
_cell.length_a   1.000
_cell.length_b   1.000
_cell.length_c   1.000
_cell.angle_alpha   90.00
_cell.angle_beta   90.00
_cell.angle_gamma   90.00
#
_symmetry.space_group_name_H-M   'P 1'
#
loop_
_entity.id
_entity.type
_entity.pdbx_description
1 polymer ?
#
loop_
_entity_poly.entity_id
_entity_poly.type
_entity_poly.pdbx_seq_one_letter_code
_entity_poly.pdbx_strand_id
1 'polypeptide(L)'
;MNADDALPFPYAGPPELQEKVLAALRRVVDPEVAMTIVDVGLVYGVTVTAERMHVLLTMTSAACPVTEVIVDEVEAELDKMAPPGMAIDVELVWEPPWTTDRMSARAKAFMGW
;
A
#
# COMPACT_ATOMS: atom_id res chain seq x y z
N MET A 1 9.43 -24.02 -3.07
CA MET A 1 9.05 -22.83 -2.28
C MET A 1 9.39 -21.63 -3.16
N ASN A 2 8.66 -21.50 -4.27
CA ASN A 2 7.49 -20.63 -4.53
C ASN A 2 7.96 -19.25 -5.00
N ALA A 3 7.64 -18.93 -6.26
CA ALA A 3 8.16 -17.81 -7.03
C ALA A 3 7.44 -16.47 -6.74
N ASP A 4 6.90 -16.32 -5.53
CA ASP A 4 6.02 -15.20 -5.14
C ASP A 4 6.53 -14.45 -3.89
N ASP A 5 7.81 -14.62 -3.54
CA ASP A 5 8.49 -13.97 -2.40
C ASP A 5 9.02 -12.56 -2.74
N ALA A 6 8.41 -11.88 -3.71
CA ALA A 6 8.70 -10.49 -4.00
C ALA A 6 7.49 -9.68 -3.55
N LEU A 7 7.71 -8.74 -2.64
CA LEU A 7 6.68 -7.76 -2.32
C LEU A 7 6.22 -7.06 -3.61
N PRO A 8 4.93 -6.73 -3.72
CA PRO A 8 4.40 -6.00 -4.87
C PRO A 8 4.87 -4.54 -4.91
N PHE A 9 5.67 -4.12 -3.93
CA PHE A 9 6.27 -2.79 -3.81
C PHE A 9 7.66 -2.89 -3.16
N PRO A 10 8.56 -1.93 -3.43
CA PRO A 10 9.84 -1.84 -2.73
C PRO A 10 9.63 -1.60 -1.24
N TYR A 11 10.36 -2.36 -0.41
CA TYR A 11 10.36 -2.23 1.04
C TYR A 11 11.79 -2.04 1.55
N ALA A 12 11.97 -1.07 2.44
CA ALA A 12 13.22 -0.81 3.13
C ALA A 12 12.96 -0.72 4.63
N GLY A 13 13.40 -1.71 5.41
CA GLY A 13 13.11 -1.73 6.85
C GLY A 13 13.47 -3.05 7.52
N PRO A 14 13.06 -3.25 8.78
CA PRO A 14 13.29 -4.49 9.50
C PRO A 14 12.51 -5.65 8.85
N PRO A 15 13.15 -6.77 8.49
CA PRO A 15 12.49 -7.87 7.78
C PRO A 15 11.34 -8.49 8.60
N GLU A 16 11.38 -8.41 9.93
CA GLU A 16 10.30 -8.88 10.81
C GLU A 16 9.00 -8.05 10.74
N LEU A 17 9.08 -6.80 10.27
CA LEU A 17 7.92 -5.94 10.06
C LEU A 17 7.38 -6.05 8.64
N GLN A 18 8.19 -6.55 7.70
CA GLN A 18 7.85 -6.64 6.29
C GLN A 18 6.50 -7.35 6.05
N GLU A 19 6.33 -8.55 6.59
CA GLU A 19 5.09 -9.33 6.44
C GLU A 19 3.90 -8.66 7.16
N LYS A 20 4.14 -8.00 8.30
CA LYS A 20 3.09 -7.30 9.06
C LYS A 20 2.57 -6.09 8.29
N VAL A 21 3.47 -5.30 7.72
CA VAL A 21 3.15 -4.16 6.87
C VAL A 21 2.37 -4.62 5.65
N LEU A 22 2.84 -5.66 4.95
CA LEU A 22 2.12 -6.22 3.80
C LEU A 22 0.71 -6.69 4.19
N ALA A 23 0.57 -7.36 5.33
CA ALA A 23 -0.72 -7.83 5.81
C ALA A 23 -1.66 -6.69 6.20
N ALA A 24 -1.14 -5.60 6.80
CA ALA A 24 -1.90 -4.40 7.12
C ALA A 24 -2.39 -3.69 5.84
N LEU A 25 -1.48 -3.44 4.88
CA LEU A 25 -1.85 -2.79 3.61
C LEU A 25 -2.83 -3.61 2.77
N ARG A 26 -2.78 -4.95 2.86
CA ARG A 26 -3.77 -5.83 2.21
C ARG A 26 -5.18 -5.75 2.82
N ARG A 27 -5.33 -5.21 4.02
CA ARG A 27 -6.65 -5.02 4.66
C ARG A 27 -7.35 -3.77 4.15
N VAL A 28 -6.58 -2.81 3.63
CA VAL A 28 -7.13 -1.59 3.05
C VAL A 28 -7.65 -1.88 1.66
N VAL A 29 -8.93 -1.59 1.44
CA VAL A 29 -9.67 -1.87 0.21
C VAL A 29 -10.12 -0.55 -0.39
N ASP A 30 -9.81 -0.36 -1.67
CA ASP A 30 -10.36 0.74 -2.44
C ASP A 30 -11.84 0.45 -2.75
N PRO A 31 -12.79 1.25 -2.22
CA PRO A 31 -14.23 1.04 -2.42
C PRO A 31 -14.70 1.28 -3.86
N GLU A 32 -13.93 1.98 -4.70
CA GLU A 32 -14.29 2.23 -6.11
C GLU A 32 -14.12 0.95 -6.95
N VAL A 33 -13.08 0.18 -6.67
CA VAL A 33 -12.73 -1.05 -7.42
C VAL A 33 -12.98 -2.34 -6.63
N ALA A 34 -13.38 -2.23 -5.36
CA ALA A 34 -13.60 -3.33 -4.42
C ALA A 34 -12.38 -4.28 -4.30
N MET A 35 -11.17 -3.72 -4.35
CA MET A 35 -9.90 -4.46 -4.27
C MET A 35 -8.92 -3.84 -3.30
N THR A 36 -7.95 -4.65 -2.86
CA THR A 36 -6.88 -4.14 -2.00
C THR A 36 -6.00 -3.15 -2.74
N ILE A 37 -5.56 -2.10 -2.06
CA ILE A 37 -4.62 -1.12 -2.62
C ILE A 37 -3.30 -1.76 -3.08
N VAL A 38 -2.97 -2.91 -2.50
CA VAL A 38 -1.80 -3.73 -2.84
C VAL A 38 -2.00 -4.45 -4.17
N ASP A 39 -3.18 -5.04 -4.40
CA ASP A 39 -3.52 -5.73 -5.65
C ASP A 39 -3.66 -4.75 -6.82
N VAL A 40 -4.21 -3.56 -6.56
CA VAL A 40 -4.33 -2.49 -7.56
C VAL A 40 -2.95 -1.87 -7.88
N GLY A 41 -1.96 -2.04 -7.00
CA GLY A 41 -0.62 -1.50 -7.18
C GLY A 41 -0.54 0.00 -6.87
N LEU A 42 -1.34 0.46 -5.90
CA LEU A 42 -1.35 1.85 -5.42
C LEU A 42 -0.21 2.14 -4.43
N VAL A 43 0.39 1.10 -3.85
CA VAL A 43 1.55 1.25 -2.95
C VAL A 43 2.82 1.37 -3.78
N TYR A 44 3.50 2.50 -3.69
CA TYR A 44 4.74 2.77 -4.43
C TYR A 44 5.98 2.32 -3.70
N GLY A 45 5.92 2.30 -2.38
CA GLY A 45 7.00 1.81 -1.56
C GLY A 45 6.74 2.06 -0.09
N VAL A 46 7.44 1.31 0.75
CA VAL A 46 7.38 1.47 2.20
C VAL A 46 8.79 1.53 2.76
N THR A 47 9.05 2.55 3.56
CA THR A 47 10.30 2.72 4.29
C THR A 47 10.02 2.74 5.78
N VAL A 48 10.60 1.80 6.52
CA VAL A 48 10.46 1.70 7.97
C VAL A 48 11.82 2.00 8.60
N THR A 49 11.84 3.01 9.46
CA THR A 49 13.01 3.42 10.24
C THR A 49 12.76 3.11 11.72
N ALA A 50 13.72 3.44 12.59
CA ALA A 50 13.55 3.24 14.04
C ALA A 50 12.42 4.10 14.64
N GLU A 51 12.15 5.27 14.04
CA GLU A 51 11.23 6.27 14.60
C GLU A 51 9.96 6.47 13.77
N ARG A 52 10.04 6.22 12.45
CA ARG A 52 8.90 6.44 11.54
C ARG A 52 8.73 5.34 10.49
N MET A 53 7.49 5.11 10.11
CA MET A 53 7.06 4.33 8.96
C MET A 53 6.51 5.27 7.90
N HIS A 54 7.19 5.34 6.76
CA HIS A 54 6.82 6.17 5.63
C HIS A 54 6.29 5.29 4.50
N VAL A 55 5.06 5.57 4.04
CA VAL A 55 4.40 4.85 2.96
C VAL A 55 4.14 5.80 1.81
N LEU A 56 4.66 5.46 0.64
CA LEU A 56 4.37 6.17 -0.61
C LEU A 56 3.14 5.53 -1.24
N LEU A 57 2.07 6.30 -1.38
CA LEU A 57 0.84 5.89 -2.03
C LEU A 57 0.57 6.73 -3.27
N THR A 58 -0.01 6.13 -4.30
CA THR A 58 -0.61 6.84 -5.44
C THR A 58 -2.10 6.56 -5.48
N MET A 59 -2.84 7.35 -6.24
CA MET A 59 -4.22 7.04 -6.61
C MET A 59 -4.40 6.90 -8.11
N THR A 60 -5.48 6.26 -8.51
CA THR A 60 -5.94 6.18 -9.91
C THR A 60 -6.45 7.54 -10.42
N SER A 61 -6.87 8.43 -9.50
CA SER A 61 -7.40 9.76 -9.83
C SER A 61 -7.13 10.78 -8.71
N ALA A 62 -6.77 12.02 -9.09
CA ALA A 62 -6.37 13.08 -8.17
C ALA A 62 -7.49 13.79 -7.43
N ALA A 63 -8.75 13.49 -7.77
CA ALA A 63 -9.92 14.20 -7.25
C ALA A 63 -10.94 13.27 -6.56
N CYS A 64 -10.57 12.03 -6.24
CA CYS A 64 -11.50 11.10 -5.61
C CYS A 64 -11.64 11.41 -4.11
N PRO A 65 -12.87 11.64 -3.60
CA PRO A 65 -13.13 11.87 -2.16
C PRO A 65 -12.74 10.67 -1.29
N VAL A 66 -12.55 9.51 -1.93
CA VAL A 66 -12.12 8.25 -1.32
C VAL A 66 -10.62 8.28 -0.94
N THR A 67 -9.83 9.17 -1.54
CA THR A 67 -8.38 9.24 -1.31
C THR A 67 -8.05 9.44 0.18
N GLU A 68 -8.72 10.39 0.82
CA GLU A 68 -8.53 10.68 2.25
C GLU A 68 -8.91 9.45 3.10
N VAL A 69 -10.03 8.79 2.76
CA VAL A 69 -10.47 7.57 3.46
C VAL A 69 -9.43 6.45 3.37
N ILE A 70 -8.85 6.22 2.19
CA ILE A 70 -7.81 5.21 2.02
C ILE A 70 -6.57 5.56 2.84
N VAL A 71 -6.16 6.83 2.85
CA VAL A 71 -5.01 7.28 3.64
C VAL A 71 -5.25 7.06 5.13
N ASP A 72 -6.40 7.49 5.65
CA ASP A 72 -6.80 7.27 7.03
C ASP A 72 -6.84 5.77 7.39
N GLU A 73 -7.36 4.93 6.50
CA GLU A 73 -7.39 3.47 6.71
C GLU A 73 -5.99 2.85 6.70
N VAL A 74 -5.09 3.30 5.81
CA VAL A 74 -3.69 2.88 5.79
C VAL A 74 -3.02 3.25 7.09
N GLU A 75 -3.14 4.50 7.53
CA GLU A 75 -2.57 4.96 8.80
C GLU A 75 -3.11 4.14 9.97
N ALA A 76 -4.42 3.92 10.04
CA ALA A 76 -5.05 3.15 11.10
C ALA A 76 -4.63 1.67 11.12
N GLU A 77 -4.50 1.02 9.97
CA GLU A 77 -4.06 -0.38 9.90
C GLU A 77 -2.58 -0.55 10.25
N LEU A 78 -1.73 0.42 9.85
CA LEU A 78 -0.32 0.42 10.21
C LEU A 78 -0.12 0.77 11.69
N ASP A 79 -0.94 1.67 12.26
CA ASP A 79 -0.84 2.06 13.68
C ASP A 79 -1.13 0.87 14.59
N LYS A 80 -2.11 0.04 14.23
CA LYS A 80 -2.45 -1.20 14.96
C LYS A 80 -1.30 -2.19 15.06
N MET A 81 -0.42 -2.25 14.05
CA MET A 81 0.73 -3.17 14.06
C MET A 81 2.02 -2.50 14.54
N ALA A 82 2.11 -1.18 14.45
CA ALA A 82 3.33 -0.42 14.74
C ALA A 82 3.73 -0.53 16.21
N PRO A 83 5.05 -0.56 16.49
CA PRO A 83 5.52 -0.45 17.85
C PRO A 83 5.15 0.91 18.44
N PRO A 84 4.89 0.97 19.76
CA PRO A 84 4.46 2.20 20.43
C PRO A 84 5.50 3.31 20.27
N GLY A 85 5.05 4.49 19.84
CA GLY A 85 5.90 5.66 19.61
C GLY A 85 6.49 5.76 18.20
N MET A 86 6.17 4.84 17.29
CA MET A 86 6.52 4.97 15.88
C MET A 86 5.54 5.92 15.18
N ALA A 87 6.07 6.95 14.51
CA ALA A 87 5.26 7.85 13.69
C ALA A 87 4.89 7.17 12.36
N ILE A 88 3.63 7.29 11.95
CA ILE A 88 3.18 6.82 10.64
C ILE A 88 2.97 8.03 9.75
N ASP A 89 3.47 7.94 8.54
CA ASP A 89 3.44 9.01 7.56
C ASP A 89 3.09 8.41 6.21
N VAL A 90 1.96 8.80 5.66
CA VAL A 90 1.49 8.36 4.35
C VAL A 90 1.58 9.54 3.39
N GLU A 91 2.49 9.44 2.43
CA GLU A 91 2.72 10.48 1.43
C GLU A 91 2.05 10.08 0.12
N LEU A 92 1.15 10.94 -0.36
CA LEU A 92 0.53 10.80 -1.67
C LEU A 92 1.45 11.36 -2.75
N VAL A 93 1.90 10.49 -3.65
CA VAL A 93 2.71 10.81 -4.81
C VAL A 93 1.93 10.61 -6.09
N TRP A 94 2.11 11.53 -7.04
CA TRP A 94 1.50 11.48 -8.37
C TRP A 94 2.52 11.15 -9.48
N GLU A 95 3.80 11.16 -9.13
CA GLU A 95 4.91 10.88 -10.02
C GLU A 95 5.73 9.69 -9.51
N PRO A 96 5.94 8.64 -10.33
CA PRO A 96 5.37 8.43 -11.66
C PRO A 96 3.83 8.25 -11.63
N PRO A 97 3.10 8.51 -12.74
CA PRO A 97 1.66 8.28 -12.77
C PRO A 97 1.34 6.80 -12.63
N TRP A 98 0.22 6.49 -11.97
CA TRP A 98 -0.24 5.11 -11.85
C TRP A 98 -0.63 4.55 -13.23
N THR A 99 -0.27 3.29 -13.47
CA THR A 99 -0.59 2.57 -14.70
C THR A 99 -1.02 1.15 -14.38
N THR A 100 -1.92 0.59 -15.17
CA THR A 100 -2.44 -0.79 -15.02
C THR A 100 -1.36 -1.86 -15.04
N ASP A 101 -0.16 -1.57 -15.57
CA ASP A 101 0.97 -2.49 -15.51
C ASP A 101 1.31 -2.93 -14.07
N ARG A 102 1.13 -2.03 -13.10
CA ARG A 102 1.38 -2.27 -11.67
C ARG A 102 0.35 -3.17 -10.98
N MET A 103 -0.79 -3.39 -11.61
CA MET A 103 -1.83 -4.26 -11.06
C MET A 103 -1.34 -5.71 -11.00
N SER A 104 -1.70 -6.41 -9.92
CA SER A 104 -1.47 -7.84 -9.80
C SER A 104 -2.20 -8.60 -10.92
N ALA A 105 -1.71 -9.79 -11.28
CA ALA A 105 -2.37 -10.63 -12.29
C ALA A 105 -3.84 -10.92 -11.93
N ARG A 106 -4.12 -11.04 -10.62
CA ARG A 106 -5.48 -11.19 -10.09
C ARG A 106 -6.32 -9.94 -10.30
N ALA A 107 -5.78 -8.76 -10.04
CA ALA A 107 -6.48 -7.50 -10.23
C ALA A 107 -6.80 -7.25 -11.71
N LYS A 108 -5.84 -7.51 -12.61
CA LYS A 108 -6.05 -7.42 -14.07
C LYS A 108 -7.19 -8.34 -14.52
N ALA A 109 -7.17 -9.60 -14.09
CA ALA A 109 -8.21 -10.57 -14.44
C ALA A 109 -9.60 -10.18 -13.94
N PHE A 110 -9.72 -9.63 -12.73
CA PHE A 110 -11.02 -9.24 -12.18
C PHE A 110 -11.56 -7.95 -12.82
N MET A 111 -10.69 -7.00 -13.17
CA MET A 111 -11.10 -5.76 -13.84
C MET A 111 -11.20 -5.89 -15.37
N GLY A 112 -10.82 -7.04 -15.94
CA GLY A 112 -10.95 -7.33 -17.37
C GLY A 112 -9.92 -6.65 -18.27
N TRP A 113 -8.71 -6.41 -17.74
CA TRP A 113 -7.56 -5.87 -18.50
C TRP A 113 -6.73 -6.95 -19.18
#